data_AF-A0A662BTG0-F1
#
_entry.id   AF-A0A662BTG0-F1
#
_cell.length_a   1.000
_cell.length_b   1.000
_cell.length_c   1.000
_cell.angle_alpha   90.00
_cell.angle_beta   90.00
_cell.angle_gamma   90.00
#
_symmetry.space_group_name_H-M   'P 1'
#
loop_
_entity.id
_entity.type
_entity.pdbx_description
1 polymer ?
#
loop_
_entity_poly.entity_id
_entity_poly.type
_entity_poly.pdbx_seq_one_letter_code
_entity_poly.pdbx_strand_id
1 'polypeptide(L)'
;WGTQPFTSGPVYVGALIFFLFIFGLIVVRGKLKWWLLTVSLLSIMLAWGQNFMWFTDLFLDYFPGYNKFRAVTMILVIAEFAIPLLAILALARVFEKERDNKLLLNGLKYSMIAVGGILLIFLAIPGVFFDFSHIGDTQYVLRMGYPQEMHDAVIGALEADRMRILRIDAFRSLVFILLGAGLIWLSLKNKLKAGYAIAGIAVLILIDMWAVDKRYLNDDNFVRAREVEYPYQPTEADKKILGDKEVYFRVLNMTVNPFSDASTSYFHRSIGGYHGAKLQRYQELIDYQIDPERIRLINILSSSDDPAMLGVTLSQAPVLNMLNTKYLIIMTQGGPAPVMNPYRLGSCWFVHEYEIVENADEEIVAVGDIDPANAMVVDKRFAQYVEGKQFMADSNATLKLTDYKANHLTYESSAATDQLAVFSEVYYPNGWNAFIDGEPAEHFRANYVLRAMVIPEGQHKIEFRFEPAIYSTGETISYASSILLLLLVLCYGIIMIRKNI
;
A
#
# COMPACT_ATOMS: atom_id res chain seq x y z
N TRP A 1 9.15 -19.51 -8.05
CA TRP A 1 9.18 -20.23 -6.77
C TRP A 1 10.26 -19.60 -5.92
N GLY A 2 9.92 -19.14 -4.72
CA GLY A 2 10.81 -18.32 -3.90
C GLY A 2 10.11 -17.74 -2.69
N THR A 3 10.84 -16.98 -1.89
CA THR A 3 10.42 -16.50 -0.56
C THR A 3 9.49 -15.28 -0.60
N GLN A 4 9.10 -14.79 -1.77
CA GLN A 4 8.17 -13.67 -1.87
C GLN A 4 6.78 -14.08 -1.35
N PRO A 5 6.26 -13.46 -0.28
CA PRO A 5 5.05 -13.93 0.39
C PRO A 5 3.78 -13.70 -0.44
N PHE A 6 3.71 -12.59 -1.17
CA PHE A 6 2.61 -12.31 -2.11
C PHE A 6 3.03 -11.25 -3.15
N THR A 7 2.28 -11.19 -4.25
CA THR A 7 2.30 -10.08 -5.20
C THR A 7 0.88 -9.81 -5.72
N SER A 8 0.51 -8.54 -5.83
CA SER A 8 -0.80 -8.13 -6.36
C SER A 8 -0.77 -7.80 -7.85
N GLY A 9 0.32 -8.12 -8.55
CA GLY A 9 0.48 -7.92 -9.99
C GLY A 9 1.81 -8.50 -10.46
N PRO A 10 1.83 -9.64 -11.17
CA PRO A 10 3.07 -10.24 -11.63
C PRO A 10 3.71 -9.39 -12.74
N VAL A 11 4.98 -9.04 -12.56
CA VAL A 11 5.81 -8.36 -13.56
C VAL A 11 6.16 -9.37 -14.66
N TYR A 12 5.45 -9.31 -15.79
CA TYR A 12 5.72 -10.18 -16.94
C TYR A 12 6.11 -9.37 -18.18
N VAL A 13 7.38 -9.49 -18.59
CA VAL A 13 7.95 -8.75 -19.73
C VAL A 13 7.74 -9.41 -21.10
N GLY A 14 7.24 -10.65 -21.13
CA GLY A 14 7.06 -11.46 -22.34
C GLY A 14 8.23 -12.39 -22.62
N ALA A 15 7.94 -13.66 -22.93
CA ALA A 15 8.95 -14.68 -23.17
C ALA A 15 9.75 -14.39 -24.45
N LEU A 16 9.05 -14.02 -25.52
CA LEU A 16 9.69 -13.64 -26.78
C LEU A 16 10.50 -12.34 -26.64
N ILE A 17 9.98 -11.36 -25.90
CA ILE A 17 10.69 -10.10 -25.62
C ILE A 17 11.97 -10.36 -24.82
N PHE A 18 11.92 -11.19 -23.78
CA PHE A 18 13.11 -11.53 -23.00
C PHE A 18 14.17 -12.27 -23.85
N PHE A 19 13.73 -13.18 -24.73
CA PHE A 19 14.63 -13.80 -25.70
C PHE A 19 15.29 -12.77 -26.63
N LEU A 20 14.51 -11.82 -27.15
CA LEU A 20 15.00 -10.74 -28.00
C LEU A 20 15.93 -9.79 -27.26
N PHE A 21 15.75 -9.59 -25.95
CA PHE A 21 16.67 -8.85 -25.10
C PHE A 21 18.04 -9.53 -25.04
N ILE A 22 18.10 -10.84 -24.78
CA ILE A 22 19.36 -11.61 -24.80
C ILE A 22 20.00 -11.58 -26.19
N PHE A 23 19.20 -11.69 -27.24
CA PHE A 23 19.65 -11.51 -28.62
C PHE A 23 20.24 -10.12 -28.86
N GLY A 24 19.60 -9.07 -28.36
CA GLY A 24 20.04 -7.69 -28.42
C GLY A 24 21.40 -7.45 -27.78
N LEU A 25 21.71 -8.12 -26.65
CA LEU A 25 23.02 -8.03 -26.01
C LEU A 25 24.16 -8.49 -26.93
N ILE A 26 23.89 -9.40 -27.86
CA ILE A 26 24.88 -9.89 -28.83
C ILE A 26 24.95 -8.97 -30.05
N VAL A 27 23.80 -8.63 -30.64
CA VAL A 27 23.75 -8.02 -31.98
C VAL A 27 23.76 -6.49 -31.98
N VAL A 28 23.30 -5.85 -30.90
CA VAL A 28 23.32 -4.39 -30.79
C VAL A 28 24.76 -3.94 -30.47
N ARG A 29 25.25 -2.97 -31.24
CA ARG A 29 26.60 -2.40 -31.08
C ARG A 29 26.56 -1.13 -30.23
N GLY A 30 27.68 -0.84 -29.58
CA GLY A 30 27.92 0.43 -28.88
C GLY A 30 27.43 0.46 -27.44
N LYS A 31 27.41 1.67 -26.87
CA LYS A 31 27.13 1.93 -25.45
C LYS A 31 25.67 1.66 -25.08
N LEU A 32 24.76 1.65 -26.04
CA LEU A 32 23.31 1.50 -25.83
C LEU A 32 22.95 0.19 -25.11
N LYS A 33 23.49 -0.95 -25.54
CA LYS A 33 23.17 -2.23 -24.90
C LYS A 33 23.70 -2.33 -23.47
N TRP A 34 24.81 -1.66 -23.17
CA TRP A 34 25.47 -1.79 -21.87
C TRP A 34 24.73 -1.00 -20.81
N TRP A 35 24.32 0.24 -21.09
CA TRP A 35 23.52 0.96 -20.10
C TRP A 35 22.15 0.30 -19.88
N LEU A 36 21.50 -0.21 -20.94
CA LEU A 36 20.23 -0.95 -20.84
C LEU A 36 20.40 -2.23 -19.99
N LEU A 37 21.47 -2.99 -20.21
CA LEU A 37 21.79 -4.14 -19.37
C LEU A 37 22.04 -3.72 -17.91
N THR A 38 22.85 -2.67 -17.70
CA THR A 38 23.19 -2.20 -16.36
C THR A 38 21.96 -1.76 -15.59
N VAL A 39 21.06 -0.97 -16.19
CA VAL A 39 19.84 -0.52 -15.50
C VAL A 39 18.86 -1.66 -15.24
N SER A 40 18.74 -2.63 -16.16
CA SER A 40 17.93 -3.83 -15.94
C SER A 40 18.47 -4.69 -14.80
N LEU A 41 19.78 -4.95 -14.76
CA LEU A 41 20.41 -5.72 -13.69
C LEU A 41 20.33 -4.98 -12.35
N LEU A 42 20.62 -3.69 -12.34
CA LEU A 42 20.52 -2.85 -11.15
C LEU A 42 19.09 -2.86 -10.58
N SER A 43 18.09 -2.68 -11.44
CA SER A 43 16.67 -2.75 -11.05
C SER A 43 16.30 -4.11 -10.46
N ILE A 44 16.73 -5.22 -11.07
CA ILE A 44 16.48 -6.57 -10.53
C ILE A 44 17.18 -6.78 -9.19
N MET A 45 18.42 -6.33 -9.03
CA MET A 45 19.17 -6.45 -7.78
C MET A 45 18.53 -5.66 -6.64
N LEU A 46 18.02 -4.45 -6.93
CA LEU A 46 17.30 -3.62 -5.96
C LEU A 46 15.94 -4.20 -5.59
N ALA A 47 15.27 -4.89 -6.53
CA ALA A 47 13.99 -5.54 -6.30
C ALA A 47 14.06 -6.75 -5.34
N TRP A 48 15.25 -7.30 -5.07
CA TRP A 48 15.40 -8.44 -4.15
C TRP A 48 15.15 -8.11 -2.68
N GLY A 49 15.24 -6.83 -2.29
CA GLY A 49 14.92 -6.34 -0.95
C GLY A 49 15.58 -7.15 0.16
N GLN A 50 14.77 -7.78 1.01
CA GLN A 50 15.24 -8.59 2.14
C GLN A 50 16.20 -9.74 1.77
N ASN A 51 16.16 -10.21 0.51
CA ASN A 51 17.09 -11.24 0.04
C ASN A 51 18.48 -10.67 -0.31
N PHE A 52 18.66 -9.34 -0.30
CA PHE A 52 19.91 -8.66 -0.61
C PHE A 52 20.04 -7.35 0.20
N MET A 53 19.91 -7.46 1.52
CA MET A 53 19.79 -6.31 2.45
C MET A 53 20.95 -5.32 2.36
N TRP A 54 22.21 -5.76 2.35
CA TRP A 54 23.35 -4.83 2.32
C TRP A 54 23.29 -3.84 1.14
N PHE A 55 22.78 -4.29 -0.01
CA PHE A 55 22.63 -3.47 -1.20
C PHE A 55 21.36 -2.60 -1.14
N THR A 56 20.30 -3.15 -0.56
CA THR A 56 19.05 -2.42 -0.32
C THR A 56 19.26 -1.27 0.67
N ASP A 57 19.95 -1.53 1.79
CA ASP A 57 20.26 -0.55 2.84
C ASP A 57 21.16 0.58 2.30
N LEU A 58 22.17 0.24 1.48
CA LEU A 58 22.99 1.24 0.78
C LEU A 58 22.13 2.23 0.00
N PHE A 59 21.07 1.76 -0.67
CA PHE A 59 20.18 2.64 -1.43
C PHE A 59 19.15 3.36 -0.54
N LEU A 60 18.62 2.71 0.49
CA LEU A 60 17.68 3.34 1.43
C LEU A 60 18.31 4.49 2.20
N ASP A 61 19.56 4.30 2.65
CA ASP A 61 20.23 5.22 3.55
C ASP A 61 20.91 6.37 2.81
N TYR A 62 21.42 6.14 1.60
CA TYR A 62 22.29 7.10 0.90
C TYR A 62 21.74 7.64 -0.42
N PHE A 63 20.75 6.98 -1.07
CA PHE A 63 20.26 7.43 -2.38
C PHE A 63 18.96 8.25 -2.26
N PRO A 64 18.96 9.52 -2.68
CA PRO A 64 17.79 10.39 -2.59
C PRO A 64 16.55 9.80 -3.27
N GLY A 65 15.43 9.79 -2.57
CA GLY A 65 14.14 9.35 -3.11
C GLY A 65 13.91 7.84 -3.14
N TYR A 66 14.94 7.01 -2.93
CA TYR A 66 14.78 5.55 -2.92
C TYR A 66 13.90 5.09 -1.74
N ASN A 67 14.07 5.70 -0.56
CA ASN A 67 13.23 5.45 0.62
C ASN A 67 11.77 5.95 0.49
N LYS A 68 11.35 6.41 -0.70
CA LYS A 68 9.97 6.82 -1.00
C LYS A 68 9.18 5.77 -1.79
N PHE A 69 9.83 4.71 -2.29
CA PHE A 69 9.11 3.61 -2.92
C PHE A 69 8.29 2.84 -1.87
N ARG A 70 7.02 2.57 -2.19
CA ARG A 70 6.12 1.79 -1.32
C ARG A 70 6.58 0.34 -1.14
N ALA A 71 7.13 -0.25 -2.20
CA ALA A 71 7.68 -1.59 -2.19
C ALA A 71 8.91 -1.65 -3.10
N VAL A 72 9.95 -2.37 -2.66
CA VAL A 72 11.20 -2.54 -3.42
C VAL A 72 10.97 -3.12 -4.81
N THR A 73 9.95 -3.96 -4.99
CA THR A 73 9.61 -4.58 -6.28
C THR A 73 9.11 -3.58 -7.33
N MET A 74 8.61 -2.40 -6.92
CA MET A 74 8.14 -1.37 -7.87
C MET A 74 9.27 -0.83 -8.76
N ILE A 75 10.54 -0.99 -8.35
CA ILE A 75 11.68 -0.58 -9.17
C ILE A 75 11.82 -1.40 -10.45
N LEU A 76 11.17 -2.57 -10.54
CA LEU A 76 11.17 -3.43 -11.73
C LEU A 76 10.59 -2.73 -12.96
N VAL A 77 9.83 -1.64 -12.79
CA VAL A 77 9.37 -0.78 -13.90
C VAL A 77 10.52 -0.33 -14.81
N ILE A 78 11.73 -0.14 -14.25
CA ILE A 78 12.93 0.21 -15.03
C ILE A 78 13.35 -0.95 -15.93
N ALA A 79 13.34 -2.18 -15.41
CA ALA A 79 13.63 -3.37 -16.19
C ALA A 79 12.52 -3.64 -17.24
N GLU A 80 11.25 -3.44 -16.89
CA GLU A 80 10.10 -3.54 -17.80
C GLU A 80 10.16 -2.53 -18.94
N PHE A 81 10.88 -1.42 -18.79
CA PHE A 81 11.16 -0.50 -19.89
C PHE A 81 12.42 -0.88 -20.68
N ALA A 82 13.53 -1.14 -19.98
CA ALA A 82 14.83 -1.35 -20.60
C ALA A 82 14.92 -2.66 -21.40
N ILE A 83 14.27 -3.73 -20.92
CA ILE A 83 14.26 -5.04 -21.58
C ILE A 83 13.56 -4.96 -22.95
N PRO A 84 12.29 -4.50 -23.06
CA PRO A 84 11.64 -4.32 -24.36
C PRO A 84 12.39 -3.34 -25.27
N LEU A 85 12.93 -2.25 -24.73
CA LEU A 85 13.66 -1.28 -25.55
C LEU A 85 14.86 -1.93 -26.26
N LEU A 86 15.70 -2.70 -25.54
CA LEU A 86 16.82 -3.40 -26.18
C LEU A 86 16.34 -4.50 -27.15
N ALA A 87 15.25 -5.20 -26.81
CA ALA A 87 14.65 -6.22 -27.68
C ALA A 87 14.19 -5.63 -29.03
N ILE A 88 13.54 -4.47 -29.02
CA ILE A 88 13.09 -3.79 -30.25
C ILE A 88 14.29 -3.23 -31.03
N LEU A 89 15.33 -2.70 -30.36
CA LEU A 89 16.57 -2.31 -31.03
C LEU A 89 17.26 -3.51 -31.72
N ALA A 90 17.18 -4.71 -31.13
CA ALA A 90 17.68 -5.93 -31.74
C ALA A 90 16.91 -6.30 -33.01
N LEU A 91 15.57 -6.18 -32.99
CA LEU A 91 14.74 -6.38 -34.18
C LEU A 91 15.03 -5.35 -35.26
N ALA A 92 15.26 -4.08 -34.90
CA ALA A 92 15.64 -3.05 -35.86
C ALA A 92 16.90 -3.46 -36.64
N ARG A 93 17.91 -4.01 -35.95
CA ARG A 93 19.13 -4.56 -36.58
C ARG A 93 18.87 -5.70 -37.55
N VAL A 94 17.86 -6.53 -37.31
CA VAL A 94 17.48 -7.61 -38.22
C VAL A 94 16.97 -7.07 -39.55
N PHE A 95 16.24 -5.94 -39.53
CA PHE A 95 15.58 -5.39 -40.71
C PHE A 95 16.27 -4.17 -41.32
N GLU A 96 17.47 -3.81 -40.85
CA GLU A 96 18.35 -2.82 -41.48
C GLU A 96 18.73 -3.26 -42.91
N LYS A 97 18.85 -2.29 -43.84
CA LYS A 97 19.26 -2.56 -45.23
C LYS A 97 20.66 -3.15 -45.31
N GLU A 98 21.59 -2.61 -44.54
CA GLU A 98 22.94 -3.13 -44.40
C GLU A 98 23.05 -3.89 -43.08
N ARG A 99 23.20 -5.22 -43.14
CA ARG A 99 23.20 -6.08 -41.96
C ARG A 99 24.25 -7.18 -42.04
N ASP A 100 24.88 -7.47 -40.91
CA ASP A 100 25.83 -8.59 -40.77
C ASP A 100 25.06 -9.88 -40.47
N ASN A 101 24.66 -10.59 -41.53
CA ASN A 101 23.91 -11.84 -41.40
C ASN A 101 24.65 -12.91 -40.58
N LYS A 102 25.99 -12.92 -40.58
CA LYS A 102 26.77 -13.92 -39.81
C LYS A 102 26.65 -13.63 -38.32
N LEU A 103 26.81 -12.36 -37.93
CA LEU A 103 26.58 -11.92 -36.55
C LEU A 103 25.15 -12.21 -36.09
N LEU A 104 24.14 -11.89 -36.93
CA LEU A 104 22.73 -12.09 -36.59
C LEU A 104 22.37 -13.58 -36.44
N LEU A 105 22.83 -14.45 -37.34
CA LEU A 105 22.60 -15.89 -37.24
C LEU A 105 23.30 -16.51 -36.03
N ASN A 106 24.53 -16.09 -35.73
CA ASN A 106 25.25 -16.53 -34.54
C ASN A 106 24.56 -16.02 -33.26
N GLY A 107 24.15 -14.76 -33.23
CA GLY A 107 23.40 -14.19 -32.13
C GLY A 107 22.12 -14.96 -31.86
N LEU A 108 21.37 -15.31 -32.91
CA LEU A 108 20.16 -16.11 -32.80
C LEU A 108 20.46 -17.50 -32.22
N LYS A 109 21.49 -18.18 -32.73
CA LYS A 109 21.94 -19.49 -32.23
C LYS A 109 22.31 -19.43 -30.74
N TYR A 110 23.14 -18.49 -30.34
CA TYR A 110 23.59 -18.39 -28.94
C TYR A 110 22.47 -17.98 -28.00
N SER A 111 21.56 -17.11 -28.42
CA SER A 111 20.38 -16.74 -27.63
C SER A 111 19.43 -17.92 -27.46
N MET A 112 19.26 -18.75 -28.51
CA MET A 112 18.46 -19.98 -28.43
C MET A 112 19.08 -21.00 -27.48
N ILE A 113 20.41 -21.15 -27.51
CA ILE A 113 21.12 -22.03 -26.57
C ILE A 113 20.95 -21.52 -25.14
N ALA A 114 21.12 -20.22 -24.90
CA ALA A 114 21.04 -19.64 -23.56
C ALA A 114 19.62 -19.72 -22.99
N VAL A 115 18.63 -19.11 -23.67
CA VAL A 115 17.26 -19.03 -23.14
C VAL A 115 16.52 -20.35 -23.31
N GLY A 116 16.62 -20.97 -24.49
CA GLY A 116 16.00 -22.27 -24.75
C GLY A 116 16.59 -23.38 -23.87
N GLY A 117 17.91 -23.35 -23.61
CA GLY A 117 18.56 -24.29 -22.70
C GLY A 117 18.01 -24.20 -21.27
N ILE A 118 17.86 -22.97 -20.73
CA ILE A 118 17.26 -22.77 -19.41
C ILE A 118 15.81 -23.29 -19.36
N LEU A 119 15.00 -23.00 -20.38
CA LEU A 119 13.62 -23.49 -20.46
C LEU A 119 13.54 -25.02 -20.54
N LEU A 120 14.47 -25.66 -21.27
CA LEU A 120 14.55 -27.11 -21.32
C LEU A 120 14.92 -27.72 -19.95
N ILE A 121 15.78 -27.05 -19.17
CA ILE A 121 16.08 -27.49 -17.80
C ILE A 121 14.84 -27.38 -16.93
N PHE A 122 14.09 -26.27 -16.99
CA PHE A 122 12.81 -26.13 -16.26
C PHE A 122 11.78 -27.19 -16.66
N LEU A 123 11.77 -27.62 -17.92
CA LEU A 123 10.88 -28.70 -18.38
C LEU A 123 11.30 -30.06 -17.84
N ALA A 124 12.58 -30.41 -17.99
CA ALA A 124 13.09 -31.73 -17.64
C ALA A 124 13.21 -31.91 -16.13
N ILE A 125 13.87 -30.98 -15.45
CA ILE A 125 14.31 -31.11 -14.06
C ILE A 125 14.03 -29.82 -13.26
N PRO A 126 12.74 -29.44 -13.08
CA PRO A 126 12.36 -28.20 -12.41
C PRO A 126 12.90 -28.08 -10.97
N GLY A 127 13.09 -29.22 -10.28
CA GLY A 127 13.62 -29.30 -8.92
C GLY A 127 15.09 -28.92 -8.74
N VAL A 128 15.84 -28.68 -9.83
CA VAL A 128 17.26 -28.28 -9.74
C VAL A 128 17.42 -26.86 -9.16
N PHE A 129 16.46 -25.98 -9.42
CA PHE A 129 16.54 -24.57 -9.02
C PHE A 129 15.55 -24.18 -7.92
N PHE A 130 14.50 -24.98 -7.70
CA PHE A 130 13.41 -24.64 -6.81
C PHE A 130 12.95 -25.87 -6.01
N ASP A 131 12.59 -25.65 -4.76
CA ASP A 131 12.02 -26.65 -3.85
C ASP A 131 10.48 -26.75 -3.96
N PHE A 132 9.82 -25.74 -4.53
CA PHE A 132 8.36 -25.62 -4.70
C PHE A 132 7.56 -25.61 -3.39
N SER A 133 8.25 -25.44 -2.26
CA SER A 133 7.66 -25.34 -0.93
C SER A 133 7.23 -23.89 -0.65
N HIS A 134 6.29 -23.72 0.28
CA HIS A 134 5.92 -22.40 0.79
C HIS A 134 5.80 -22.44 2.31
N ILE A 135 6.29 -21.40 2.99
CA ILE A 135 6.32 -21.31 4.46
C ILE A 135 4.92 -21.45 5.11
N GLY A 136 3.87 -21.12 4.36
CA GLY A 136 2.48 -21.22 4.78
C GLY A 136 1.80 -22.57 4.55
N ASP A 137 2.45 -23.56 3.92
CA ASP A 137 1.79 -24.82 3.53
C ASP A 137 1.30 -25.62 4.74
N THR A 138 2.14 -25.74 5.77
CA THR A 138 1.75 -26.39 7.03
C THR A 138 0.57 -25.68 7.69
N GLN A 139 0.61 -24.34 7.75
CA GLN A 139 -0.47 -23.54 8.34
C GLN A 139 -1.77 -23.66 7.53
N TYR A 140 -1.68 -23.75 6.21
CA TYR A 140 -2.83 -23.96 5.34
C TYR A 140 -3.53 -25.28 5.65
N VAL A 141 -2.78 -26.37 5.74
CA VAL A 141 -3.35 -27.70 6.03
C VAL A 141 -3.98 -27.76 7.42
N LEU A 142 -3.34 -27.14 8.42
CA LEU A 142 -3.89 -27.02 9.77
C LEU A 142 -5.19 -26.21 9.80
N ARG A 143 -5.23 -25.07 9.09
CA ARG A 143 -6.40 -24.19 9.02
C ARG A 143 -7.58 -24.85 8.31
N MET A 144 -7.32 -25.69 7.31
CA MET A 144 -8.34 -26.45 6.58
C MET A 144 -8.84 -27.68 7.36
N GLY A 145 -8.21 -28.03 8.49
CA GLY A 145 -8.64 -29.13 9.36
C GLY A 145 -8.40 -30.52 8.77
N TYR A 146 -7.43 -30.67 7.87
CA TYR A 146 -7.12 -31.99 7.31
C TYR A 146 -6.58 -32.94 8.40
N PRO A 147 -6.91 -34.25 8.36
CA PRO A 147 -6.33 -35.25 9.26
C PRO A 147 -4.81 -35.29 9.12
N GLN A 148 -4.11 -35.51 10.25
CA GLN A 148 -2.63 -35.48 10.30
C GLN A 148 -1.97 -36.43 9.30
N GLU A 149 -2.55 -37.61 9.08
CA GLU A 149 -2.06 -38.60 8.12
C GLU A 149 -2.06 -38.12 6.66
N MET A 150 -2.88 -37.11 6.33
CA MET A 150 -2.97 -36.54 4.99
C MET A 150 -2.09 -35.31 4.79
N HIS A 151 -1.44 -34.79 5.84
CA HIS A 151 -0.71 -33.52 5.76
C HIS A 151 0.38 -33.57 4.68
N ASP A 152 1.24 -34.58 4.73
CA ASP A 152 2.33 -34.75 3.76
C ASP A 152 1.83 -34.99 2.34
N ALA A 153 0.73 -35.74 2.19
CA ALA A 153 0.13 -36.00 0.89
C ALA A 153 -0.44 -34.73 0.25
N VAL A 154 -1.09 -33.87 1.05
CA VAL A 154 -1.63 -32.58 0.58
C VAL A 154 -0.49 -31.62 0.23
N ILE A 155 0.55 -31.52 1.07
CA ILE A 155 1.71 -30.66 0.80
C ILE A 155 2.43 -31.14 -0.48
N GLY A 156 2.70 -32.44 -0.62
CA GLY A 156 3.31 -32.99 -1.83
C GLY A 156 2.47 -32.78 -3.09
N ALA A 157 1.13 -32.79 -2.97
CA ALA A 157 0.25 -32.46 -4.09
C ALA A 157 0.34 -30.97 -4.47
N LEU A 158 0.41 -30.06 -3.49
CA LEU A 158 0.65 -28.64 -3.74
C LEU A 158 1.97 -28.44 -4.48
N GLU A 159 3.07 -29.01 -3.99
CA GLU A 159 4.39 -28.95 -4.65
C GLU A 159 4.35 -29.50 -6.09
N ALA A 160 3.64 -30.61 -6.31
CA ALA A 160 3.47 -31.20 -7.64
C ALA A 160 2.71 -30.28 -8.61
N ASP A 161 1.63 -29.63 -8.16
CA ASP A 161 0.88 -28.69 -8.99
C ASP A 161 1.71 -27.44 -9.32
N ARG A 162 2.49 -26.97 -8.36
CA ARG A 162 3.42 -25.85 -8.51
C ARG A 162 4.54 -26.13 -9.51
N MET A 163 5.10 -27.34 -9.48
CA MET A 163 6.03 -27.84 -10.50
C MET A 163 5.38 -27.92 -11.87
N ARG A 164 4.13 -28.40 -11.93
CA ARG A 164 3.38 -28.48 -13.19
C ARG A 164 3.17 -27.10 -13.82
N ILE A 165 2.82 -26.09 -13.02
CA ILE A 165 2.66 -24.70 -13.48
C ILE A 165 3.95 -24.18 -14.12
N LEU A 166 5.11 -24.37 -13.47
CA LEU A 166 6.40 -23.96 -14.04
C LEU A 166 6.67 -24.66 -15.39
N ARG A 167 6.42 -25.97 -15.47
CA ARG A 167 6.63 -26.73 -16.72
C ARG A 167 5.73 -26.23 -17.85
N ILE A 168 4.45 -25.97 -17.57
CA ILE A 168 3.50 -25.45 -18.56
C ILE A 168 3.99 -24.09 -19.09
N ASP A 169 4.40 -23.19 -18.19
CA ASP A 169 4.88 -21.86 -18.59
C ASP A 169 6.23 -21.91 -19.31
N ALA A 170 7.12 -22.82 -18.93
CA ALA A 170 8.38 -23.05 -19.64
C ALA A 170 8.14 -23.58 -21.06
N PHE A 171 7.20 -24.51 -21.23
CA PHE A 171 6.83 -25.06 -22.53
C PHE A 171 6.22 -23.98 -23.43
N ARG A 172 5.25 -23.23 -22.91
CA ARG A 172 4.60 -22.12 -23.60
C ARG A 172 5.63 -21.09 -24.07
N SER A 173 6.52 -20.68 -23.17
CA SER A 173 7.60 -19.73 -23.48
C SER A 173 8.53 -20.25 -24.58
N LEU A 174 8.87 -21.54 -24.55
CA LEU A 174 9.72 -22.17 -25.56
C LEU A 174 9.04 -22.15 -26.94
N VAL A 175 7.73 -22.40 -27.01
CA VAL A 175 6.96 -22.33 -28.26
C VAL A 175 7.00 -20.92 -28.86
N PHE A 176 6.73 -19.87 -28.08
CA PHE A 176 6.80 -18.49 -28.57
C PHE A 176 8.20 -18.11 -29.05
N ILE A 177 9.24 -18.52 -28.31
CA ILE A 177 10.63 -18.28 -28.69
C ILE A 177 10.99 -19.01 -29.99
N LEU A 178 10.60 -20.28 -30.14
CA LEU A 178 10.87 -21.06 -31.36
C LEU A 178 10.17 -20.45 -32.58
N LEU A 179 8.92 -20.03 -32.44
CA LEU A 179 8.18 -19.36 -33.52
C LEU A 179 8.81 -18.01 -33.89
N GLY A 180 9.12 -17.17 -32.90
CA GLY A 180 9.75 -15.87 -33.12
C GLY A 180 11.15 -15.98 -33.73
N ALA A 181 11.98 -16.88 -33.21
CA ALA A 181 13.29 -17.18 -33.76
C ALA A 181 13.20 -17.76 -35.18
N GLY A 182 12.19 -18.59 -35.45
CA GLY A 182 11.88 -19.11 -36.78
C GLY A 182 11.56 -18.01 -37.79
N LEU A 183 10.71 -17.04 -37.43
CA LEU A 183 10.39 -15.88 -38.27
C LEU A 183 11.63 -15.03 -38.58
N ILE A 184 12.47 -14.77 -37.57
CA ILE A 184 13.73 -14.04 -37.74
C ILE A 184 14.65 -14.81 -38.67
N TRP A 185 14.84 -16.11 -38.43
CA TRP A 185 15.70 -16.96 -39.25
C TRP A 185 15.25 -17.02 -40.71
N LEU A 186 13.95 -17.19 -40.97
CA LEU A 186 13.38 -17.19 -42.32
C LEU A 186 13.62 -15.85 -43.02
N SER A 187 13.49 -14.73 -42.31
CA SER A 187 13.76 -13.39 -42.87
C SER A 187 15.25 -13.15 -43.14
N LEU A 188 16.15 -13.62 -42.27
CA LEU A 188 17.61 -13.57 -42.47
C LEU A 188 18.05 -14.42 -43.67
N LYS A 189 17.33 -15.52 -43.96
CA LYS A 189 17.54 -16.37 -45.14
C LYS A 189 16.79 -15.88 -46.38
N ASN A 190 16.19 -14.69 -46.34
CA ASN A 190 15.40 -14.11 -47.43
C ASN A 190 14.23 -15.00 -47.92
N LYS A 191 13.76 -15.94 -47.07
CA LYS A 191 12.60 -16.81 -47.35
C LYS A 191 11.27 -16.17 -46.97
N LEU A 192 11.31 -15.11 -46.16
CA LEU A 192 10.14 -14.36 -45.69
C LEU A 192 10.39 -12.85 -45.83
N LYS A 193 9.45 -12.12 -46.43
CA LYS A 193 9.54 -10.66 -46.56
C LYS A 193 9.50 -10.01 -45.16
N ALA A 194 10.26 -8.93 -44.99
CA ALA A 194 10.39 -8.23 -43.70
C ALA A 194 9.04 -7.84 -43.09
N GLY A 195 8.11 -7.30 -43.88
CA GLY A 195 6.78 -6.89 -43.39
C GLY A 195 5.99 -8.05 -42.76
N TYR A 196 6.01 -9.24 -43.36
CA TYR A 196 5.33 -10.41 -42.79
C TYR A 196 6.02 -10.94 -41.55
N ALA A 197 7.36 -10.89 -41.49
CA ALA A 197 8.10 -11.28 -40.30
C ALA A 197 7.79 -10.34 -39.12
N ILE A 198 7.78 -9.02 -39.37
CA ILE A 198 7.44 -8.00 -38.36
C ILE A 198 6.01 -8.20 -37.86
N ALA A 199 5.04 -8.35 -38.76
CA ALA A 199 3.64 -8.59 -38.39
C ALA A 199 3.47 -9.88 -37.57
N GLY A 200 4.13 -10.97 -37.98
CA GLY A 200 4.11 -12.24 -37.25
C GLY A 200 4.70 -12.10 -35.84
N ILE A 201 5.83 -11.41 -35.69
CA ILE A 201 6.45 -11.16 -34.39
C ILE A 201 5.53 -10.31 -33.51
N ALA A 202 4.92 -9.26 -34.06
CA ALA A 202 3.99 -8.41 -33.33
C ALA A 202 2.76 -9.20 -32.82
N VAL A 203 2.19 -10.07 -33.66
CA VAL A 203 1.10 -10.98 -33.27
C VAL A 203 1.55 -11.95 -32.19
N LEU A 204 2.75 -12.54 -32.30
CA LEU A 204 3.28 -13.44 -31.26
C LEU A 204 3.45 -12.73 -29.92
N ILE A 205 4.00 -11.50 -29.91
CA ILE A 205 4.14 -10.69 -28.69
C ILE A 205 2.76 -10.40 -28.10
N LEU A 206 1.79 -9.99 -28.92
CA LEU A 206 0.43 -9.70 -28.47
C LEU A 206 -0.23 -10.92 -27.83
N ILE A 207 -0.18 -12.08 -28.48
CA ILE A 207 -0.76 -13.32 -27.96
C ILE A 207 -0.05 -13.77 -26.67
N ASP A 208 1.28 -13.63 -26.60
CA ASP A 208 2.05 -13.99 -25.41
C ASP A 208 1.63 -13.15 -24.19
N MET A 209 1.55 -11.83 -24.36
CA MET A 209 1.16 -10.90 -23.29
C MET A 209 -0.31 -11.12 -22.90
N TRP A 210 -1.21 -11.12 -23.88
CA TRP A 210 -2.64 -11.32 -23.64
C TRP A 210 -2.95 -12.61 -22.89
N ALA A 211 -2.27 -13.71 -23.24
CA ALA A 211 -2.49 -15.00 -22.59
C ALA A 211 -2.07 -15.02 -21.11
N VAL A 212 -1.14 -14.16 -20.70
CA VAL A 212 -0.77 -13.99 -19.28
C VAL A 212 -1.67 -12.98 -18.60
N ASP A 213 -1.96 -11.85 -19.25
CA ASP A 213 -2.82 -10.80 -18.71
C ASP A 213 -4.22 -11.34 -18.39
N LYS A 214 -4.79 -12.18 -19.27
CA LYS A 214 -6.09 -12.83 -19.04
C LYS A 214 -6.09 -13.82 -17.87
N ARG A 215 -4.95 -14.18 -17.28
CA ARG A 215 -4.91 -14.94 -16.01
C ARG A 215 -5.18 -14.05 -14.81
N TYR A 216 -4.82 -12.78 -14.90
CA TYR A 216 -4.94 -11.79 -13.83
C TYR A 216 -6.24 -10.98 -13.94
N LEU A 217 -6.58 -10.50 -15.14
CA LEU A 217 -7.80 -9.77 -15.42
C LEU A 217 -8.63 -10.53 -16.46
N ASN A 218 -9.62 -11.29 -16.01
CA ASN A 218 -10.48 -12.15 -16.82
C ASN A 218 -11.94 -11.72 -16.76
N ASP A 219 -12.78 -12.46 -17.47
CA ASP A 219 -14.21 -12.15 -17.65
C ASP A 219 -14.98 -12.17 -16.31
N ASP A 220 -14.50 -12.89 -15.29
CA ASP A 220 -15.11 -12.96 -13.95
C ASP A 220 -14.80 -11.72 -13.08
N ASN A 221 -13.81 -10.91 -13.46
CA ASN A 221 -13.48 -9.68 -12.75
C ASN A 221 -14.39 -8.51 -13.12
N PHE A 222 -15.16 -8.61 -14.21
CA PHE A 222 -16.05 -7.55 -14.65
C PHE A 222 -17.41 -7.68 -13.97
N VAL A 223 -17.72 -6.70 -13.12
CA VAL A 223 -19.01 -6.58 -12.43
C VAL A 223 -19.85 -5.44 -13.02
N ARG A 224 -21.15 -5.42 -12.71
CA ARG A 224 -22.04 -4.33 -13.13
C ARG A 224 -21.59 -3.02 -12.49
N ALA A 225 -21.72 -1.90 -13.21
CA ALA A 225 -21.33 -0.58 -12.70
C ALA A 225 -21.94 -0.25 -11.33
N ARG A 226 -23.18 -0.68 -11.06
CA ARG A 226 -23.85 -0.52 -9.77
C ARG A 226 -23.10 -1.19 -8.61
N GLU A 227 -22.49 -2.34 -8.83
CA GLU A 227 -21.72 -3.07 -7.82
C GLU A 227 -20.36 -2.41 -7.55
N VAL A 228 -19.81 -1.67 -8.54
CA VAL A 228 -18.60 -0.85 -8.35
C VAL A 228 -18.92 0.41 -7.54
N GLU A 229 -20.04 1.06 -7.84
CA GLU A 229 -20.44 2.31 -7.18
C GLU A 229 -20.91 2.07 -5.74
N TYR A 230 -21.63 0.96 -5.50
CA TYR A 230 -22.14 0.56 -4.19
C TYR A 230 -21.69 -0.86 -3.83
N PRO A 231 -20.39 -1.07 -3.55
CA PRO A 231 -19.82 -2.39 -3.30
C PRO A 231 -20.30 -3.00 -1.98
N TYR A 232 -20.79 -2.17 -1.06
CA TYR A 232 -21.29 -2.59 0.25
C TYR A 232 -22.75 -2.17 0.41
N GLN A 233 -23.54 -3.04 1.04
CA GLN A 233 -24.90 -2.75 1.45
C GLN A 233 -24.95 -2.51 2.96
N PRO A 234 -25.66 -1.48 3.45
CA PRO A 234 -25.71 -1.19 4.87
C PRO A 234 -26.47 -2.28 5.61
N THR A 235 -25.87 -2.78 6.68
CA THR A 235 -26.52 -3.69 7.65
C THR A 235 -27.59 -2.95 8.46
N GLU A 236 -28.39 -3.69 9.23
CA GLU A 236 -29.35 -3.08 10.16
C GLU A 236 -28.65 -2.26 11.25
N ALA A 237 -27.42 -2.63 11.65
CA ALA A 237 -26.60 -1.81 12.54
C ALA A 237 -26.21 -0.49 11.89
N ASP A 238 -25.79 -0.52 10.62
CA ASP A 238 -25.42 0.69 9.88
C ASP A 238 -26.60 1.65 9.76
N LYS A 239 -27.79 1.13 9.42
CA LYS A 239 -29.01 1.95 9.31
C LYS A 239 -29.36 2.65 10.62
N LYS A 240 -29.20 1.96 11.76
CA LYS A 240 -29.43 2.54 13.09
C LYS A 240 -28.41 3.64 13.40
N ILE A 241 -27.13 3.40 13.14
CA ILE A 241 -26.06 4.37 13.39
C ILE A 241 -26.21 5.61 12.48
N LEU A 242 -26.57 5.44 11.20
CA LEU A 242 -26.82 6.55 10.26
C LEU A 242 -28.01 7.45 10.66
N GLY A 243 -28.86 6.97 11.57
CA GLY A 243 -29.92 7.77 12.19
C GLY A 243 -29.39 8.83 13.16
N ASP A 244 -28.18 8.63 13.72
CA ASP A 244 -27.53 9.55 14.63
C ASP A 244 -27.08 10.83 13.90
N LYS A 245 -27.40 11.99 14.48
CA LYS A 245 -27.13 13.31 13.90
C LYS A 245 -25.98 14.05 14.59
N GLU A 246 -25.27 13.41 15.52
CA GLU A 246 -24.07 13.99 16.10
C GLU A 246 -23.01 14.25 15.02
N VAL A 247 -22.37 15.43 15.09
CA VAL A 247 -21.43 15.93 14.08
C VAL A 247 -20.31 14.93 13.79
N TYR A 248 -19.75 14.35 14.85
CA TYR A 248 -18.57 13.50 14.75
C TYR A 248 -18.51 12.46 15.87
N PHE A 249 -18.35 11.20 15.45
CA PHE A 249 -18.01 10.07 16.29
C PHE A 249 -17.39 8.97 15.43
N ARG A 250 -16.71 8.03 16.07
CA ARG A 250 -16.12 6.86 15.42
C ARG A 250 -16.86 5.57 15.76
N VAL A 251 -16.72 4.59 14.86
CA VAL A 251 -17.33 3.26 14.97
C VAL A 251 -16.24 2.20 14.92
N LEU A 252 -16.31 1.21 15.79
CA LEU A 252 -15.47 0.01 15.72
C LEU A 252 -16.34 -1.19 15.33
N ASN A 253 -16.09 -1.74 14.14
CA ASN A 253 -16.77 -2.92 13.68
C ASN A 253 -16.03 -4.20 14.10
N MET A 254 -16.59 -4.95 15.05
CA MET A 254 -16.01 -6.19 15.57
C MET A 254 -16.49 -7.44 14.84
N THR A 255 -17.38 -7.32 13.84
CA THR A 255 -17.85 -8.47 13.04
C THR A 255 -16.92 -8.81 11.87
N VAL A 256 -15.91 -7.99 11.62
CA VAL A 256 -14.86 -8.16 10.60
C VAL A 256 -13.49 -7.96 11.26
N ASN A 257 -12.40 -8.10 10.51
CA ASN A 257 -11.09 -7.61 10.98
C ASN A 257 -11.04 -6.09 10.75
N PRO A 258 -11.25 -5.24 11.78
CA PRO A 258 -11.37 -3.79 11.59
C PRO A 258 -10.10 -3.16 11.05
N PHE A 259 -8.94 -3.78 11.22
CA PHE A 259 -7.65 -3.23 10.81
C PHE A 259 -7.21 -3.72 9.42
N SER A 260 -8.03 -4.53 8.75
CA SER A 260 -7.82 -4.99 7.38
C SER A 260 -9.07 -4.87 6.50
N ASP A 261 -10.11 -4.20 7.00
CA ASP A 261 -11.39 -3.96 6.34
C ASP A 261 -11.51 -2.51 5.86
N ALA A 262 -12.20 -2.28 4.75
CA ALA A 262 -12.56 -0.95 4.25
C ALA A 262 -14.08 -0.71 4.23
N SER A 263 -14.90 -1.74 4.43
CA SER A 263 -16.36 -1.65 4.30
C SER A 263 -17.00 -0.74 5.35
N THR A 264 -16.48 -0.75 6.58
CA THR A 264 -17.00 0.10 7.66
C THR A 264 -16.86 1.59 7.32
N SER A 265 -15.77 1.97 6.65
CA SER A 265 -15.47 3.36 6.27
C SER A 265 -16.37 3.91 5.15
N TYR A 266 -17.13 3.05 4.46
CA TYR A 266 -18.13 3.50 3.47
C TYR A 266 -19.34 4.16 4.11
N PHE A 267 -19.70 3.76 5.34
CA PHE A 267 -20.89 4.25 6.03
C PHE A 267 -20.54 5.13 7.23
N HIS A 268 -19.42 4.84 7.90
CA HIS A 268 -19.06 5.47 9.17
C HIS A 268 -17.60 5.89 9.20
N ARG A 269 -17.24 6.72 10.18
CA ARG A 269 -15.84 7.01 10.48
C ARG A 269 -15.29 5.85 11.33
N SER A 270 -14.50 4.98 10.72
CA SER A 270 -13.97 3.79 11.40
C SER A 270 -12.80 4.15 12.34
N ILE A 271 -12.71 3.49 13.49
CA ILE A 271 -11.46 3.44 14.30
C ILE A 271 -10.37 2.68 13.55
N GLY A 272 -10.77 1.66 12.78
CA GLY A 272 -9.88 0.88 11.96
C GLY A 272 -9.82 1.41 10.53
N GLY A 273 -9.66 0.48 9.59
CA GLY A 273 -9.56 0.74 8.17
C GLY A 273 -8.35 0.01 7.56
N TYR A 274 -8.46 -0.29 6.27
CA TYR A 274 -7.34 -0.69 5.44
C TYR A 274 -6.71 0.53 4.76
N HIS A 275 -5.40 0.71 4.96
CA HIS A 275 -4.60 1.63 4.17
C HIS A 275 -3.30 0.93 3.77
N GLY A 276 -2.87 1.14 2.52
CA GLY A 276 -1.68 0.50 1.97
C GLY A 276 -0.34 0.97 2.56
N ALA A 277 -0.37 2.07 3.31
CA ALA A 277 0.75 2.68 4.02
C ALA A 277 0.22 3.30 5.32
N LYS A 278 -0.07 2.48 6.33
CA LYS A 278 -0.56 2.98 7.64
C LYS A 278 0.53 3.78 8.35
N LEU A 279 0.13 4.75 9.16
CA LEU A 279 1.06 5.45 10.05
C LEU A 279 1.59 4.47 11.10
N GLN A 280 2.91 4.40 11.24
CA GLN A 280 3.57 3.48 12.19
C GLN A 280 3.01 3.64 13.61
N ARG A 281 2.91 4.88 14.12
CA ARG A 281 2.33 5.14 15.45
C ARG A 281 0.89 4.67 15.62
N TYR A 282 0.09 4.74 14.57
CA TYR A 282 -1.28 4.23 14.66
C TYR A 282 -1.29 2.69 14.66
N GLN A 283 -0.38 2.05 13.92
CA GLN A 283 -0.19 0.60 13.98
C GLN A 283 0.30 0.16 15.37
N GLU A 284 1.24 0.88 15.97
CA GLU A 284 1.69 0.65 17.36
C GLU A 284 0.52 0.82 18.35
N LEU A 285 -0.31 1.85 18.19
CA LEU A 285 -1.51 2.03 19.01
C LEU A 285 -2.50 0.87 18.86
N ILE A 286 -2.66 0.35 17.63
CA ILE A 286 -3.48 -0.84 17.38
C ILE A 286 -2.91 -2.04 18.14
N ASP A 287 -1.63 -2.35 17.95
CA ASP A 287 -1.01 -3.57 18.45
C ASP A 287 -0.90 -3.59 19.97
N TYR A 288 -0.56 -2.45 20.58
CA TYR A 288 -0.30 -2.36 22.02
C TYR A 288 -1.51 -1.96 22.86
N GLN A 289 -2.53 -1.31 22.28
CA GLN A 289 -3.67 -0.80 23.07
C GLN A 289 -5.05 -1.17 22.51
N ILE A 290 -5.36 -0.78 21.27
CA ILE A 290 -6.71 -0.98 20.71
C ILE A 290 -7.05 -2.47 20.58
N ASP A 291 -6.10 -3.30 20.11
CA ASP A 291 -6.34 -4.72 19.94
C ASP A 291 -6.47 -5.47 21.28
N PRO A 292 -5.63 -5.21 22.29
CA PRO A 292 -5.87 -5.69 23.65
C PRO A 292 -7.24 -5.28 24.23
N GLU A 293 -7.65 -4.01 24.11
CA GLU A 293 -8.98 -3.55 24.52
C GLU A 293 -10.09 -4.31 23.79
N ARG A 294 -9.95 -4.48 22.47
CA ARG A 294 -10.89 -5.23 21.62
C ARG A 294 -10.99 -6.70 22.04
N ILE A 295 -9.87 -7.37 22.32
CA ILE A 295 -9.84 -8.77 22.76
C ILE A 295 -10.55 -8.92 24.12
N ARG A 296 -10.32 -7.99 25.06
CA ARG A 296 -11.05 -7.98 26.34
C ARG A 296 -12.56 -7.87 26.11
N LEU A 297 -13.00 -6.97 25.22
CA LEU A 297 -14.42 -6.83 24.85
C LEU A 297 -14.98 -8.12 24.23
N ILE A 298 -14.26 -8.76 23.30
CA ILE A 298 -14.68 -10.02 22.67
C ILE A 298 -14.85 -11.14 23.70
N ASN A 299 -13.92 -11.25 24.65
CA ASN A 299 -13.96 -12.29 25.68
C ASN A 299 -15.17 -12.12 26.61
N ILE A 300 -15.50 -10.88 26.99
CA ILE A 300 -16.69 -10.60 27.81
C ILE A 300 -17.97 -10.88 27.03
N LEU A 301 -18.06 -10.43 25.78
CA LEU A 301 -19.22 -10.70 24.91
C LEU A 301 -19.43 -12.20 24.64
N SER A 302 -18.37 -13.01 24.70
CA SER A 302 -18.45 -14.46 24.50
C SER A 302 -18.76 -15.24 25.79
N SER A 303 -18.58 -14.61 26.96
CA SER A 303 -18.70 -15.29 28.26
C SER A 303 -19.88 -14.84 29.12
N SER A 304 -20.50 -13.69 28.80
CA SER A 304 -21.65 -13.17 29.54
C SER A 304 -22.56 -12.33 28.64
N ASP A 305 -23.88 -12.53 28.80
CA ASP A 305 -24.91 -11.67 28.18
C ASP A 305 -25.28 -10.46 29.08
N ASP A 306 -24.61 -10.27 30.22
CA ASP A 306 -24.90 -9.18 31.17
C ASP A 306 -24.43 -7.81 30.63
N PRO A 307 -25.34 -6.87 30.35
CA PRO A 307 -24.99 -5.53 29.87
C PRO A 307 -24.12 -4.73 30.83
N ALA A 308 -24.18 -5.01 32.15
CA ALA A 308 -23.37 -4.30 33.14
C ALA A 308 -21.87 -4.60 32.98
N MET A 309 -21.52 -5.84 32.65
CA MET A 309 -20.14 -6.27 32.42
C MET A 309 -19.52 -5.58 31.20
N LEU A 310 -20.32 -5.38 30.16
CA LEU A 310 -19.89 -4.64 28.97
C LEU A 310 -19.66 -3.16 29.30
N GLY A 311 -20.52 -2.55 30.13
CA GLY A 311 -20.34 -1.20 30.64
C GLY A 311 -19.02 -1.02 31.40
N VAL A 312 -18.71 -1.92 32.35
CA VAL A 312 -17.44 -1.88 33.10
C VAL A 312 -16.23 -2.07 32.19
N THR A 313 -16.33 -2.96 31.20
CA THR A 313 -15.22 -3.19 30.25
C THR A 313 -14.97 -1.96 29.38
N LEU A 314 -16.04 -1.28 28.95
CA LEU A 314 -15.94 -0.03 28.18
C LEU A 314 -15.40 1.14 29.00
N SER A 315 -15.69 1.22 30.30
CA SER A 315 -15.06 2.23 31.16
C SER A 315 -13.57 1.97 31.37
N GLN A 316 -13.11 0.73 31.19
CA GLN A 316 -11.71 0.30 31.24
C GLN A 316 -11.06 0.17 29.83
N ALA A 317 -11.58 0.94 28.87
CA ALA A 317 -11.05 1.02 27.50
C ALA A 317 -10.63 2.48 27.18
N PRO A 318 -9.61 3.02 27.90
CA PRO A 318 -9.22 4.43 27.77
C PRO A 318 -8.89 4.82 26.33
N VAL A 319 -8.28 3.94 25.54
CA VAL A 319 -7.90 4.24 24.16
C VAL A 319 -9.12 4.33 23.24
N LEU A 320 -10.05 3.38 23.31
CA LEU A 320 -11.31 3.48 22.57
C LEU A 320 -12.13 4.72 22.97
N ASN A 321 -12.10 5.08 24.26
CA ASN A 321 -12.82 6.24 24.80
C ASN A 321 -12.24 7.57 24.30
N MET A 322 -10.91 7.73 24.33
CA MET A 322 -10.23 8.94 23.82
C MET A 322 -10.29 9.08 22.30
N LEU A 323 -10.46 7.97 21.57
CA LEU A 323 -10.68 7.96 20.13
C LEU A 323 -12.15 8.26 19.73
N ASN A 324 -12.99 8.69 20.67
CA ASN A 324 -14.40 9.00 20.43
C ASN A 324 -15.19 7.84 19.79
N THR A 325 -14.91 6.61 20.24
CA THR A 325 -15.64 5.42 19.77
C THR A 325 -17.03 5.42 20.38
N LYS A 326 -18.06 5.81 19.60
CA LYS A 326 -19.47 5.83 20.05
C LYS A 326 -20.16 4.50 19.89
N TYR A 327 -19.90 3.81 18.80
CA TYR A 327 -20.58 2.55 18.49
C TYR A 327 -19.59 1.42 18.26
N LEU A 328 -19.90 0.28 18.87
CA LEU A 328 -19.34 -1.02 18.55
C LEU A 328 -20.36 -1.78 17.71
N ILE A 329 -19.97 -2.36 16.57
CA ILE A 329 -20.83 -3.30 15.85
C ILE A 329 -20.42 -4.72 16.25
N ILE A 330 -21.34 -5.45 16.86
CA ILE A 330 -21.10 -6.81 17.38
C ILE A 330 -21.99 -7.82 16.67
N MET A 331 -21.54 -9.08 16.62
CA MET A 331 -22.36 -10.16 16.08
C MET A 331 -23.30 -10.67 17.19
N THR A 332 -24.61 -10.68 16.91
CA THR A 332 -25.63 -11.26 17.78
C THR A 332 -26.36 -12.39 17.05
N GLN A 333 -27.25 -13.12 17.73
CA GLN A 333 -28.09 -14.14 17.06
C GLN A 333 -28.96 -13.56 15.94
N GLY A 334 -29.35 -12.28 16.03
CA GLY A 334 -30.12 -11.57 15.01
C GLY A 334 -29.25 -10.93 13.91
N GLY A 335 -27.94 -11.18 13.91
CA GLY A 335 -26.96 -10.56 13.03
C GLY A 335 -26.22 -9.37 13.66
N PRO A 336 -25.51 -8.55 12.86
CA PRO A 336 -24.79 -7.38 13.34
C PRO A 336 -25.71 -6.37 14.04
N ALA A 337 -25.34 -5.98 15.27
CA ALA A 337 -26.08 -5.01 16.06
C ALA A 337 -25.14 -3.92 16.63
N PRO A 338 -25.60 -2.67 16.73
CA PRO A 338 -24.81 -1.58 17.30
C PRO A 338 -24.97 -1.57 18.83
N VAL A 339 -23.85 -1.44 19.54
CA VAL A 339 -23.79 -1.16 20.98
C VAL A 339 -23.19 0.21 21.20
N MET A 340 -23.85 1.03 22.00
CA MET A 340 -23.35 2.36 22.34
C MET A 340 -22.30 2.28 23.46
N ASN A 341 -21.21 3.01 23.30
CA ASN A 341 -20.23 3.27 24.34
C ASN A 341 -20.53 4.62 25.01
N PRO A 342 -21.03 4.62 26.27
CA PRO A 342 -21.33 5.84 26.99
C PRO A 342 -20.09 6.54 27.58
N TYR A 343 -18.92 5.87 27.61
CA TYR A 343 -17.70 6.37 28.26
C TYR A 343 -16.74 7.12 27.32
N ARG A 344 -17.11 7.28 26.05
CA ARG A 344 -16.31 8.07 25.09
C ARG A 344 -16.17 9.53 25.55
N LEU A 345 -15.02 10.13 25.25
CA LEU A 345 -14.71 11.51 25.65
C LEU A 345 -15.19 12.58 24.66
N GLY A 346 -15.75 12.16 23.52
CA GLY A 346 -16.15 13.06 22.45
C GLY A 346 -14.98 13.49 21.57
N SER A 347 -15.24 14.44 20.66
CA SER A 347 -14.27 14.88 19.65
C SER A 347 -13.14 15.75 20.22
N CYS A 348 -13.36 16.30 21.41
CA CYS A 348 -12.46 17.20 22.12
C CYS A 348 -12.92 17.33 23.57
N TRP A 349 -11.98 17.51 24.49
CA TRP A 349 -12.25 17.72 25.91
C TRP A 349 -11.08 18.46 26.57
N PHE A 350 -11.33 18.97 27.78
CA PHE A 350 -10.29 19.55 28.62
C PHE A 350 -9.80 18.54 29.64
N VAL A 351 -8.50 18.60 29.94
CA VAL A 351 -7.85 17.88 31.04
C VAL A 351 -7.15 18.89 31.93
N HIS A 352 -6.85 18.53 33.17
CA HIS A 352 -6.20 19.40 34.14
C HIS A 352 -4.87 18.84 34.66
N GLU A 353 -4.62 17.56 34.40
CA GLU A 353 -3.36 16.90 34.73
C GLU A 353 -2.60 16.52 33.45
N TYR A 354 -1.28 16.46 33.57
CA TYR A 354 -0.42 15.93 32.52
C TYR A 354 0.74 15.15 33.13
N GLU A 355 1.16 14.10 32.44
CA GLU A 355 2.33 13.29 32.78
C GLU A 355 3.36 13.42 31.65
N ILE A 356 4.58 13.84 31.98
CA ILE A 356 5.68 13.89 31.02
C ILE A 356 6.45 12.57 31.07
N VAL A 357 6.60 11.92 29.92
CA VAL A 357 7.32 10.64 29.78
C VAL A 357 8.53 10.81 28.86
N GLU A 358 9.56 9.98 29.06
CA GLU A 358 10.86 10.21 28.42
C GLU A 358 10.85 9.92 26.91
N ASN A 359 10.02 8.98 26.47
CA ASN A 359 10.06 8.47 25.10
C ASN A 359 8.72 7.85 24.66
N ALA A 360 8.69 7.37 23.41
CA ALA A 360 7.49 6.79 22.80
C ALA A 360 7.04 5.48 23.45
N ASP A 361 7.96 4.68 23.99
CA ASP A 361 7.63 3.38 24.59
C ASP A 361 6.92 3.58 25.94
N GLU A 362 7.41 4.53 26.74
CA GLU A 362 6.71 4.97 27.95
C GLU A 362 5.36 5.63 27.62
N GLU A 363 5.30 6.44 26.55
CA GLU A 363 4.06 7.12 26.12
C GLU A 363 2.96 6.12 25.74
N ILE A 364 3.26 5.07 24.96
CA ILE A 364 2.25 4.09 24.56
C ILE A 364 1.75 3.27 25.74
N VAL A 365 2.61 2.94 26.71
CA VAL A 365 2.22 2.20 27.92
C VAL A 365 1.34 3.07 28.80
N ALA A 366 1.79 4.28 29.14
CA ALA A 366 1.08 5.19 30.03
C ALA A 366 -0.33 5.54 29.50
N VAL A 367 -0.50 5.68 28.18
CA VAL A 367 -1.82 5.92 27.56
C VAL A 367 -2.86 4.84 27.88
N GLY A 368 -2.44 3.59 28.11
CA GLY A 368 -3.34 2.51 28.52
C GLY A 368 -3.74 2.53 29.99
N ASP A 369 -3.00 3.27 30.83
CA ASP A 369 -3.14 3.26 32.30
C ASP A 369 -3.70 4.57 32.87
N ILE A 370 -3.64 5.68 32.12
CA ILE A 370 -4.20 6.96 32.55
C ILE A 370 -5.74 6.97 32.54
N ASP A 371 -6.33 7.92 33.27
CA ASP A 371 -7.68 8.39 33.02
C ASP A 371 -7.65 9.52 31.98
N PRO A 372 -7.93 9.22 30.69
CA PRO A 372 -7.84 10.21 29.62
C PRO A 372 -8.87 11.34 29.76
N ALA A 373 -9.89 11.21 30.62
CA ALA A 373 -10.84 12.29 30.88
C ALA A 373 -10.23 13.44 31.70
N ASN A 374 -9.22 13.15 32.52
CA ASN A 374 -8.66 14.09 33.49
C ASN A 374 -7.17 14.39 33.28
N ALA A 375 -6.44 13.47 32.65
CA ALA A 375 -5.01 13.57 32.40
C ALA A 375 -4.64 13.31 30.93
N MET A 376 -3.49 13.84 30.50
CA MET A 376 -2.84 13.43 29.24
C MET A 376 -1.38 13.03 29.45
N VAL A 377 -0.89 12.12 28.61
CA VAL A 377 0.53 11.79 28.52
C VAL A 377 1.18 12.66 27.46
N VAL A 378 2.31 13.28 27.80
CA VAL A 378 3.09 14.16 26.93
C VAL A 378 4.50 13.61 26.81
N ASP A 379 4.91 13.27 25.59
CA ASP A 379 6.30 12.92 25.33
C ASP A 379 7.22 14.13 25.59
N LYS A 380 8.38 13.90 26.22
CA LYS A 380 9.37 14.92 26.60
C LYS A 380 9.74 15.90 25.50
N ARG A 381 9.67 15.50 24.22
CA ARG A 381 9.89 16.40 23.07
C ARG A 381 8.87 17.54 22.98
N PHE A 382 7.72 17.41 23.64
CA PHE A 382 6.65 18.39 23.72
C PHE A 382 6.48 18.96 25.14
N ALA A 383 7.41 18.68 26.07
CA ALA A 383 7.34 19.16 27.45
C ALA A 383 7.21 20.69 27.53
N GLN A 384 7.90 21.43 26.64
CA GLN A 384 7.88 22.90 26.60
C GLN A 384 6.47 23.53 26.53
N TYR A 385 5.45 22.80 26.07
CA TYR A 385 4.09 23.31 25.98
C TYR A 385 3.35 23.30 27.32
N VAL A 386 3.75 22.43 28.25
CA VAL A 386 3.06 22.16 29.53
C VAL A 386 3.95 22.37 30.76
N GLU A 387 5.26 22.23 30.64
CA GLU A 387 6.21 22.24 31.76
C GLU A 387 6.13 23.55 32.56
N GLY A 388 5.97 23.42 33.88
CA GLY A 388 5.85 24.54 34.79
C GLY A 388 4.48 25.24 34.78
N LYS A 389 3.51 24.76 33.98
CA LYS A 389 2.14 25.28 33.96
C LYS A 389 1.25 24.46 34.89
N GLN A 390 0.26 25.11 35.47
CA GLN A 390 -0.79 24.44 36.23
C GLN A 390 -2.13 24.78 35.56
N PHE A 391 -2.94 23.75 35.33
CA PHE A 391 -4.25 23.89 34.71
C PHE A 391 -5.30 23.62 35.79
N MET A 392 -6.14 24.61 36.04
CA MET A 392 -7.23 24.46 37.00
C MET A 392 -8.48 23.96 36.28
N ALA A 393 -9.13 22.95 36.87
CA ALA A 393 -10.42 22.50 36.37
C ALA A 393 -11.46 23.63 36.49
N ASP A 394 -12.04 24.01 35.36
CA ASP A 394 -13.19 24.92 35.29
C ASP A 394 -14.43 24.10 34.96
N SER A 395 -15.33 23.94 35.93
CA SER A 395 -16.55 23.15 35.77
C SER A 395 -17.54 23.74 34.76
N ASN A 396 -17.39 25.01 34.38
CA ASN A 396 -18.20 25.67 33.36
C ASN A 396 -17.51 25.72 32.00
N ALA A 397 -16.26 25.23 31.90
CA ALA A 397 -15.54 25.25 30.65
C ALA A 397 -16.21 24.31 29.62
N THR A 398 -16.29 24.78 28.39
CA THR A 398 -16.83 24.00 27.28
C THR A 398 -15.86 24.01 26.12
N LEU A 399 -15.70 22.87 25.46
CA LEU A 399 -14.97 22.72 24.20
C LEU A 399 -15.78 21.80 23.29
N LYS A 400 -16.16 22.28 22.10
CA LYS A 400 -17.02 21.51 21.19
C LYS A 400 -16.56 21.66 19.75
N LEU A 401 -16.60 20.55 19.00
CA LEU A 401 -16.47 20.55 17.56
C LEU A 401 -17.78 21.03 16.92
N THR A 402 -17.73 22.10 16.14
CA THR A 402 -18.91 22.71 15.50
C THR A 402 -18.99 22.42 14.01
N ASP A 403 -17.85 22.26 13.32
CA ASP A 403 -17.79 21.87 11.91
C ASP A 403 -16.68 20.84 11.67
N TYR A 404 -16.97 19.84 10.84
CA TYR A 404 -16.02 18.79 10.47
C TYR A 404 -15.95 18.60 8.95
N LYS A 405 -14.74 18.73 8.42
CA LYS A 405 -14.34 18.31 7.08
C LYS A 405 -13.00 17.59 7.16
N ALA A 406 -12.71 16.75 6.17
CA ALA A 406 -11.47 15.97 6.15
C ALA A 406 -10.19 16.82 6.20
N ASN A 407 -10.26 18.07 5.74
CA ASN A 407 -9.14 19.02 5.70
C ASN A 407 -9.36 20.29 6.55
N HIS A 408 -10.47 20.40 7.29
CA HIS A 408 -10.78 21.57 8.10
C HIS A 408 -11.68 21.19 9.28
N LEU A 409 -11.28 21.55 10.50
CA LEU A 409 -12.07 21.33 11.71
C LEU A 409 -12.21 22.65 12.45
N THR A 410 -13.42 22.93 12.93
CA THR A 410 -13.71 24.13 13.74
C THR A 410 -14.24 23.71 15.10
N TYR A 411 -13.65 24.28 16.15
CA TYR A 411 -14.05 24.10 17.53
C TYR A 411 -14.38 25.46 18.16
N GLU A 412 -15.26 25.45 19.14
CA GLU A 412 -15.57 26.59 19.99
C GLU A 412 -15.24 26.24 21.43
N SER A 413 -14.50 27.12 22.11
CA SER A 413 -14.18 27.00 23.52
C SER A 413 -14.70 28.19 24.32
N SER A 414 -15.02 27.96 25.59
CA SER A 414 -15.31 28.98 26.58
C SER A 414 -14.76 28.49 27.91
N ALA A 415 -13.88 29.26 28.56
CA ALA A 415 -13.32 28.93 29.88
C ALA A 415 -12.94 30.21 30.64
N ALA A 416 -12.93 30.14 31.98
CA ALA A 416 -12.53 31.25 32.85
C ALA A 416 -11.04 31.28 33.20
N THR A 417 -10.29 30.25 32.80
CA THR A 417 -8.84 30.14 32.98
C THR A 417 -8.24 29.50 31.73
N ASP A 418 -6.92 29.55 31.60
CA ASP A 418 -6.20 28.74 30.61
C ASP A 418 -6.55 27.25 30.82
N GLN A 419 -6.84 26.57 29.72
CA GLN A 419 -7.24 25.16 29.71
C GLN A 419 -6.32 24.34 28.82
N LEU A 420 -6.06 23.11 29.25
CA LEU A 420 -5.30 22.15 28.48
C LEU A 420 -6.28 21.25 27.71
N ALA A 421 -6.30 21.40 26.37
CA ALA A 421 -7.26 20.73 25.49
C ALA A 421 -6.65 19.53 24.79
N VAL A 422 -7.44 18.45 24.68
CA VAL A 422 -7.18 17.31 23.80
C VAL A 422 -8.20 17.33 22.66
N PHE A 423 -7.73 17.04 21.45
CA PHE A 423 -8.58 16.80 20.28
C PHE A 423 -8.42 15.35 19.87
N SER A 424 -9.54 14.65 19.69
CA SER A 424 -9.60 13.26 19.25
C SER A 424 -9.25 13.13 17.76
N GLU A 425 -8.11 13.69 17.32
CA GLU A 425 -7.63 13.67 15.95
C GLU A 425 -6.15 13.35 15.92
N VAL A 426 -5.73 12.61 14.89
CA VAL A 426 -4.33 12.17 14.78
C VAL A 426 -3.43 13.39 14.54
N TYR A 427 -2.40 13.54 15.37
CA TYR A 427 -1.33 14.51 15.23
C TYR A 427 -0.45 14.14 14.04
N TYR A 428 -0.36 15.06 13.09
CA TYR A 428 0.47 14.90 11.90
C TYR A 428 1.08 16.26 11.53
N PRO A 429 2.37 16.49 11.84
CA PRO A 429 2.98 17.82 11.75
C PRO A 429 3.16 18.31 10.30
N ASN A 430 3.10 17.42 9.31
CA ASN A 430 3.35 17.75 7.91
C ASN A 430 2.06 18.17 7.18
N GLY A 431 1.39 19.22 7.66
CA GLY A 431 0.30 19.85 6.92
C GLY A 431 -0.87 20.35 7.76
N TRP A 432 -1.04 19.89 8.99
CA TRP A 432 -2.05 20.45 9.89
C TRP A 432 -1.52 21.69 10.60
N ASN A 433 -2.21 22.81 10.41
CA ASN A 433 -1.96 24.09 11.08
C ASN A 433 -3.12 24.41 12.02
N ALA A 434 -2.84 24.98 13.19
CA ALA A 434 -3.84 25.40 14.16
C ALA A 434 -3.94 26.92 14.24
N PHE A 435 -5.14 27.43 14.51
CA PHE A 435 -5.43 28.85 14.67
C PHE A 435 -6.36 29.07 15.85
N ILE A 436 -6.14 30.14 16.62
CA ILE A 436 -7.06 30.66 17.65
C ILE A 436 -7.51 32.04 17.18
N ASP A 437 -8.82 32.22 16.99
CA ASP A 437 -9.43 33.46 16.52
C ASP A 437 -8.85 34.01 15.20
N GLY A 438 -8.38 33.11 14.35
CA GLY A 438 -7.76 33.42 13.05
C GLY A 438 -6.24 33.63 13.10
N GLU A 439 -5.66 33.75 14.30
CA GLU A 439 -4.21 33.89 14.47
C GLU A 439 -3.53 32.52 14.60
N PRO A 440 -2.33 32.32 14.03
CA PRO A 440 -1.61 31.05 14.14
C PRO A 440 -1.34 30.65 15.59
N ALA A 441 -1.62 29.39 15.91
CA ALA A 441 -1.41 28.81 17.24
C ALA A 441 -0.58 27.53 17.15
N GLU A 442 0.24 27.28 18.17
CA GLU A 442 0.98 26.03 18.29
C GLU A 442 0.08 24.94 18.87
N HIS A 443 0.28 23.71 18.40
CA HIS A 443 -0.33 22.51 18.94
C HIS A 443 0.72 21.40 18.95
N PHE A 444 0.51 20.39 19.77
CA PHE A 444 1.50 19.34 20.00
C PHE A 444 0.84 17.97 20.07
N ARG A 445 1.66 16.93 20.16
CA ARG A 445 1.19 15.56 20.33
C ARG A 445 0.99 15.24 21.80
N ALA A 446 -0.14 14.65 22.12
CA ALA A 446 -0.41 14.04 23.41
C ALA A 446 -1.08 12.67 23.21
N ASN A 447 -1.11 11.87 24.27
CA ASN A 447 -1.73 10.55 24.28
C ASN A 447 -1.32 9.69 23.07
N TYR A 448 -0.01 9.69 22.79
CA TYR A 448 0.66 8.93 21.73
C TYR A 448 0.36 9.31 20.27
N VAL A 449 -0.89 9.62 19.95
CA VAL A 449 -1.34 9.95 18.58
C VAL A 449 -2.22 11.20 18.50
N LEU A 450 -2.75 11.73 19.60
CA LEU A 450 -3.74 12.80 19.57
C LEU A 450 -3.08 14.18 19.49
N ARG A 451 -3.88 15.18 19.08
CA ARG A 451 -3.48 16.59 19.15
C ARG A 451 -3.86 17.17 20.50
N ALA A 452 -3.03 18.06 21.00
CA ALA A 452 -3.30 18.86 22.19
C ALA A 452 -2.86 20.31 21.98
N MET A 453 -3.48 21.23 22.73
CA MET A 453 -3.06 22.62 22.78
C MET A 453 -3.45 23.25 24.11
N VAL A 454 -2.74 24.31 24.49
CA VAL A 454 -3.17 25.19 25.58
C VAL A 454 -4.08 26.26 24.97
N ILE A 455 -5.31 26.35 25.46
CA ILE A 455 -6.29 27.36 25.06
C ILE A 455 -6.34 28.43 26.16
N PRO A 456 -6.12 29.72 25.84
CA PRO A 456 -6.21 30.79 26.82
C PRO A 456 -7.61 30.92 27.44
N GLU A 457 -7.70 31.61 28.58
CA GLU A 457 -8.97 32.02 29.16
C GLU A 457 -9.81 32.87 28.18
N GLY A 458 -11.13 32.69 28.20
CA GLY A 458 -12.07 33.42 27.36
C GLY A 458 -12.85 32.54 26.41
N GLN A 459 -13.47 33.18 25.42
CA GLN A 459 -14.20 32.53 24.34
C GLN A 459 -13.35 32.56 23.07
N HIS A 460 -13.08 31.39 22.51
CA HIS A 460 -12.21 31.26 21.36
C HIS A 460 -12.81 30.36 20.29
N LYS A 461 -12.51 30.69 19.04
CA LYS A 461 -12.70 29.82 17.90
C LYS A 461 -11.36 29.18 17.54
N ILE A 462 -11.31 27.85 17.58
CA ILE A 462 -10.11 27.09 17.23
C ILE A 462 -10.34 26.44 15.86
N GLU A 463 -9.37 26.59 14.96
CA GLU A 463 -9.43 25.98 13.64
C GLU A 463 -8.20 25.13 13.36
N PHE A 464 -8.40 23.92 12.87
CA PHE A 464 -7.34 23.12 12.26
C PHE A 464 -7.53 23.07 10.75
N ARG A 465 -6.50 23.41 9.98
CA ARG A 465 -6.52 23.41 8.50
C ARG A 465 -5.42 22.50 7.96
N PHE A 466 -5.75 21.61 7.03
CA PHE A 466 -4.78 20.74 6.36
C PHE A 466 -4.31 21.38 5.05
N GLU A 467 -3.15 22.03 5.10
CA GLU A 467 -2.56 22.84 4.03
C GLU A 467 -1.09 22.44 3.80
N PRO A 468 -0.81 21.21 3.32
CA PRO A 468 0.56 20.74 3.14
C PRO A 468 1.26 21.46 1.99
N ALA A 469 2.33 22.20 2.29
CA ALA A 469 3.11 22.96 1.31
C ALA A 469 3.68 22.12 0.15
N ILE A 470 3.90 20.81 0.38
CA ILE A 470 4.39 19.90 -0.65
C ILE A 470 3.35 19.64 -1.74
N TYR A 471 2.05 19.71 -1.42
CA TYR A 471 0.99 19.49 -2.39
C TYR A 471 0.94 20.63 -3.41
N SER A 472 0.89 21.88 -2.95
CA SER A 472 0.87 23.06 -3.83
C SER A 472 2.13 23.18 -4.69
N THR A 473 3.29 22.87 -4.11
CA THR A 473 4.57 22.85 -4.84
C THR A 473 4.59 21.74 -5.89
N GLY A 474 4.17 20.52 -5.53
CA GLY A 474 4.14 19.37 -6.42
C GLY A 474 3.17 19.53 -7.58
N GLU A 475 2.00 20.10 -7.32
CA GLU A 475 1.00 20.44 -8.34
C GLU A 475 1.58 21.41 -9.37
N THR A 476 2.21 22.49 -8.92
CA THR A 476 2.84 23.49 -9.79
C THR A 476 3.92 22.87 -10.69
N ILE A 477 4.81 22.04 -10.12
CA ILE A 477 5.87 21.34 -10.86
C ILE A 477 5.27 20.36 -11.89
N SER A 478 4.23 19.63 -11.51
CA SER A 478 3.54 18.67 -12.39
C SER A 478 2.93 19.38 -13.61
N TYR A 479 2.24 20.51 -13.39
CA TYR A 479 1.70 21.32 -14.48
C TYR A 479 2.79 21.86 -15.41
N ALA A 480 3.86 22.43 -14.85
CA ALA A 480 4.98 22.95 -15.64
C ALA A 480 5.64 21.85 -16.48
N SER A 481 5.87 20.67 -15.91
CA SER A 481 6.48 19.53 -16.58
C SER A 481 5.59 18.97 -17.70
N SER A 482 4.27 18.91 -17.47
CA SER A 482 3.29 18.47 -18.46
C SER A 482 3.24 19.41 -19.66
N ILE A 483 3.23 20.72 -19.41
CA ILE A 483 3.27 21.74 -20.46
C ILE A 483 4.57 21.62 -21.26
N LEU A 484 5.71 21.49 -20.58
CA LEU A 484 7.01 21.35 -21.24
C LEU A 484 7.07 20.10 -22.13
N LEU A 485 6.55 18.96 -21.67
CA LEU A 485 6.49 17.74 -22.47
C LEU A 485 5.67 17.92 -23.76
N LEU A 486 4.49 18.53 -23.64
CA LEU A 486 3.63 18.81 -24.80
C LEU A 486 4.34 19.73 -25.80
N LEU A 487 5.05 20.76 -25.31
CA LEU A 487 5.83 21.66 -26.15
C LEU A 487 6.99 20.93 -26.86
N LEU A 488 7.68 20.03 -26.18
CA LEU A 488 8.76 19.23 -26.78
C LEU A 488 8.24 18.29 -27.87
N VAL A 489 7.12 17.61 -27.62
CA VAL A 489 6.47 16.74 -28.62
C VAL A 489 6.03 17.56 -29.84
N LEU A 490 5.42 18.72 -29.61
CA LEU A 490 4.99 19.62 -30.68
C LEU A 490 6.19 20.13 -31.50
N CYS A 491 7.26 20.57 -30.83
CA CYS A 491 8.48 21.03 -31.49
C CYS A 491 9.12 19.91 -32.33
N TYR A 492 9.20 18.70 -31.79
CA TYR A 492 9.72 17.54 -32.52
C TYR A 492 8.85 17.23 -33.75
N GLY A 493 7.52 17.23 -33.60
CA GLY A 493 6.58 17.05 -34.70
C GLY A 493 6.78 18.08 -35.81
N ILE A 494 6.91 19.36 -35.46
CA ILE A 494 7.17 20.46 -36.41
C ILE A 494 8.50 20.25 -37.15
N ILE A 495 9.57 19.88 -36.43
CA ILE A 495 10.89 19.61 -37.03
C ILE A 495 10.81 18.43 -38.01
N MET A 496 10.11 17.36 -37.66
CA MET A 496 9.95 16.19 -38.52
C MET A 496 9.12 16.48 -39.77
N ILE A 497 8.04 17.26 -39.65
CA ILE A 497 7.27 17.72 -40.80
C ILE A 497 8.14 18.56 -41.74
N ARG A 498 8.92 19.51 -41.19
CA ARG A 498 9.85 20.35 -41.97
C ARG A 498 10.99 19.58 -42.63
N LYS A 499 11.37 18.40 -42.15
CA LYS A 499 12.39 17.55 -42.77
C LYS A 499 11.84 16.65 -43.89
N ASN A 500 10.53 16.41 -43.90
CA ASN A 500 9.84 15.56 -44.86
C ASN A 500 9.14 16.35 -45.99
N ILE A 501 9.09 17.68 -45.87
CA ILE A 501 8.79 18.63 -46.96
C ILE A 501 10.13 19.11 -47.50
#